data_AF-K1YDS2-F1
#
_entry.id   AF-K1YDS2-F1
#
_cell.length_a   1.000
_cell.length_b   1.000
_cell.length_c   1.000
_cell.angle_alpha   90.00
_cell.angle_beta   90.00
_cell.angle_gamma   90.00
#
_symmetry.space_group_name_H-M   'P 1'
#
loop_
_entity.id
_entity.type
_entity.pdbx_description
1 polymer ?
#
loop_
_entity_poly.entity_id
_entity_poly.type
_entity_poly.pdbx_seq_one_letter_code
_entity_poly.pdbx_strand_id
1 'polypeptide(L)'
;MGKSRHKLFMPTTIKENFDSVAGAAEAKEDLKDVVDFLKSPEKFKRLGAKITRGVLLIGEPGNGKTLLAKAVAGEANCPFFSISGSDFIEVFVGVGASRVRDLFAQARKN
;
A
#
# COMPACT_ATOMS: atom_id res chain seq x y z
N MET A 1 -18.30 15.05 9.45
CA MET A 1 -17.97 13.62 9.68
C MET A 1 -16.58 13.35 9.13
N GLY A 2 -15.72 12.69 9.92
CA GLY A 2 -14.26 12.69 9.77
C GLY A 2 -13.74 12.05 8.48
N LYS A 3 -13.52 12.88 7.46
CA LYS A 3 -12.79 12.49 6.25
C LYS A 3 -11.37 12.08 6.63
N SER A 4 -10.87 11.00 6.04
CA SER A 4 -9.50 10.55 6.21
C SER A 4 -8.50 11.59 5.66
N ARG A 5 -7.44 11.91 6.41
CA ARG A 5 -6.33 12.78 6.00
C ARG A 5 -5.22 11.99 5.31
N HIS A 6 -5.57 11.12 4.37
CA HIS A 6 -4.58 10.35 3.63
C HIS A 6 -4.03 11.18 2.46
N LYS A 7 -2.79 10.90 2.07
CA LYS A 7 -2.21 11.37 0.82
C LYS A 7 -2.48 10.32 -0.26
N LEU A 8 -3.09 10.72 -1.37
CA LEU A 8 -3.31 9.88 -2.54
C LEU A 8 -2.32 10.27 -3.63
N PHE A 9 -1.55 9.30 -4.09
CA PHE A 9 -0.66 9.45 -5.24
C PHE A 9 -1.27 8.67 -6.41
N MET A 10 -1.53 9.38 -7.51
CA MET A 10 -2.01 8.75 -8.74
C MET A 10 -0.86 7.99 -9.40
N PRO A 11 -1.13 6.90 -10.15
CA PRO A 11 -0.08 6.11 -10.81
C PRO A 11 0.87 6.98 -11.65
N THR A 12 0.33 7.99 -12.35
CA THR A 12 1.08 8.95 -13.17
C THR A 12 2.07 9.83 -12.39
N THR A 13 1.91 9.93 -11.08
CA THR A 13 2.75 10.76 -10.20
C THR A 13 3.81 9.95 -9.45
N ILE A 14 3.67 8.62 -9.42
CA ILE A 14 4.62 7.71 -8.79
C ILE A 14 5.75 7.46 -9.79
N LYS A 15 6.97 7.83 -9.42
CA LYS A 15 8.16 7.66 -10.28
C LYS A 15 9.05 6.51 -9.82
N GLU A 16 8.82 6.04 -8.61
CA GLU A 16 9.59 5.03 -7.94
C GLU A 16 9.16 3.63 -8.41
N ASN A 17 10.13 2.80 -8.76
CA ASN A 17 9.97 1.40 -9.18
C ASN A 17 10.99 0.51 -8.44
N PHE A 18 11.06 -0.80 -8.72
CA PHE A 18 12.03 -1.65 -8.02
C PHE A 18 13.49 -1.30 -8.31
N ASP A 19 13.78 -0.69 -9.45
CA ASP A 19 15.13 -0.18 -9.78
C ASP A 19 15.52 1.02 -8.91
N SER A 20 14.53 1.78 -8.42
CA SER A 20 14.75 2.92 -7.52
C SER A 20 15.15 2.52 -6.10
N VAL A 21 15.06 1.24 -5.75
CA VAL A 21 15.42 0.71 -4.43
C VAL A 21 16.74 -0.04 -4.54
N ALA A 22 17.80 0.39 -3.86
CA ALA A 22 19.04 -0.38 -3.80
C ALA A 22 18.92 -1.52 -2.77
N GLY A 23 19.43 -2.72 -3.09
CA GLY A 23 19.43 -3.87 -2.18
C GLY A 23 18.04 -4.49 -1.96
N ALA A 24 17.81 -5.03 -0.76
CA ALA A 24 16.56 -5.67 -0.34
C ALA A 24 16.07 -6.78 -1.30
N ALA A 25 16.99 -7.56 -1.86
CA ALA A 25 16.70 -8.54 -2.90
C ALA A 25 15.59 -9.53 -2.52
N GLU A 26 15.67 -10.10 -1.30
CA GLU A 26 14.64 -11.01 -0.78
C GLU A 26 13.28 -10.33 -0.68
N ALA A 27 13.20 -9.14 -0.07
CA ALA A 27 11.95 -8.41 0.05
C ALA A 27 11.36 -8.01 -1.30
N LYS A 28 12.19 -7.67 -2.29
CA LYS A 28 11.72 -7.41 -3.66
C LYS A 28 11.15 -8.67 -4.31
N GLU A 29 11.81 -9.81 -4.13
CA GLU A 29 11.33 -11.09 -4.67
C GLU A 29 9.95 -11.44 -4.11
N ASP A 30 9.79 -11.38 -2.78
CA ASP A 30 8.50 -11.63 -2.12
C ASP A 30 7.40 -10.65 -2.57
N LEU A 31 7.78 -9.40 -2.87
CA LEU A 31 6.84 -8.37 -3.32
C LEU A 31 6.47 -8.49 -4.80
N LYS A 32 7.19 -9.27 -5.62
CA LYS A 32 6.80 -9.53 -7.01
C LYS A 32 5.43 -10.20 -7.09
N ASP A 33 5.16 -11.15 -6.20
CA ASP A 33 3.85 -11.82 -6.11
C ASP A 33 2.72 -10.81 -5.82
N VAL A 34 3.01 -9.81 -4.99
CA VAL A 34 2.07 -8.73 -4.67
C VAL A 34 1.83 -7.84 -5.90
N VAL A 35 2.89 -7.46 -6.62
CA VAL A 35 2.79 -6.69 -7.87
C VAL A 35 1.96 -7.45 -8.91
N ASP A 36 2.25 -8.73 -9.10
CA ASP A 36 1.53 -9.59 -10.05
C ASP A 36 0.05 -9.72 -9.69
N PHE A 37 -0.25 -9.87 -8.40
CA PHE A 37 -1.62 -9.86 -7.91
C PHE A 37 -2.33 -8.54 -8.21
N LEU A 38 -1.68 -7.39 -7.94
CA LEU A 38 -2.26 -6.07 -8.20
C LEU A 38 -2.50 -5.82 -9.69
N LYS A 39 -1.61 -6.32 -10.56
CA LYS A 39 -1.76 -6.23 -12.03
C LYS A 39 -2.84 -7.15 -12.58
N SER A 40 -2.98 -8.36 -12.03
CA SER A 40 -3.82 -9.41 -12.61
C SER A 40 -4.64 -10.18 -11.56
N PRO A 41 -5.51 -9.50 -10.79
CA PRO A 41 -6.22 -10.12 -9.66
C PRO A 41 -7.15 -11.26 -10.09
N GLU A 42 -7.71 -11.19 -11.31
CA GLU A 42 -8.60 -12.23 -11.85
C GLU A 42 -7.89 -13.56 -12.10
N LYS A 43 -6.59 -13.55 -12.44
CA LYS A 43 -5.79 -14.78 -12.61
C LYS A 43 -5.72 -15.56 -11.30
N PHE A 44 -5.49 -14.86 -10.19
CA PHE A 44 -5.39 -15.47 -8.86
C PHE A 44 -6.74 -15.99 -8.35
N LYS A 45 -7.83 -15.26 -8.62
CA LYS A 45 -9.19 -15.73 -8.29
C LYS A 45 -9.54 -17.03 -9.01
N ARG A 46 -9.21 -17.14 -10.31
CA ARG A 46 -9.49 -18.35 -11.12
C ARG A 46 -8.73 -19.58 -10.64
N LEU A 47 -7.51 -19.39 -10.16
CA LEU A 47 -6.66 -20.46 -9.63
C LEU A 47 -7.02 -20.87 -8.19
N GLY A 48 -7.97 -20.19 -7.54
CA GLY A 48 -8.30 -20.41 -6.13
C GLY A 48 -7.18 -20.01 -5.17
N ALA A 49 -6.22 -19.20 -5.64
CA ALA A 49 -5.08 -18.79 -4.85
C ALA A 49 -5.51 -17.86 -3.70
N LYS A 50 -4.94 -18.07 -2.51
CA LYS A 50 -5.21 -17.22 -1.35
C LYS A 50 -4.58 -15.86 -1.58
N ILE A 51 -5.41 -14.83 -1.70
CA ILE A 51 -4.97 -13.45 -1.89
C ILE A 51 -4.24 -12.95 -0.63
N THR A 52 -3.02 -12.44 -0.82
CA THR A 52 -2.29 -11.70 0.22
C THR A 52 -3.05 -10.43 0.57
N ARG A 53 -3.59 -10.35 1.79
CA ARG A 53 -4.46 -9.24 2.22
C ARG A 53 -3.68 -8.05 2.81
N GLY A 54 -2.39 -8.22 3.09
CA GLY A 54 -1.53 -7.17 3.63
C GLY A 54 -0.10 -7.66 3.80
N VAL A 55 0.84 -6.73 3.73
CA VAL A 55 2.27 -6.95 3.96
C VAL A 55 2.71 -6.02 5.07
N LEU A 56 3.50 -6.54 6.01
CA LEU A 56 4.11 -5.74 7.08
C LEU A 56 5.62 -5.68 6.85
N LEU A 57 6.13 -4.49 6.52
CA LEU A 57 7.56 -4.25 6.36
C LEU A 57 8.17 -3.83 7.70
N ILE A 58 9.12 -4.61 8.22
CA ILE A 58 9.76 -4.38 9.53
C ILE A 58 11.25 -4.08 9.34
N GLY A 59 11.80 -3.22 10.19
CA GLY A 59 13.23 -2.92 10.25
C GLY A 59 13.50 -1.54 10.85
N GLU A 60 14.76 -1.16 10.99
CA GLU A 60 15.17 0.14 11.52
C GLU A 60 14.70 1.33 10.66
N PRO A 61 14.48 2.52 11.26
CA PRO A 61 14.13 3.72 10.50
C PRO A 61 15.21 4.02 9.44
N GLY A 62 14.81 4.46 8.25
CA GLY A 62 15.74 4.80 7.16
C GLY A 62 16.04 3.66 6.16
N ASN A 63 15.68 2.41 6.43
CA ASN A 63 15.96 1.27 5.53
C ASN A 63 15.03 1.15 4.32
N GLY A 64 14.49 2.25 3.80
CA GLY A 64 13.74 2.25 2.54
C GLY A 64 12.35 1.61 2.55
N LYS A 65 11.76 1.27 3.71
CA LYS A 65 10.40 0.65 3.78
C LYS A 65 9.33 1.43 3.00
N THR A 66 9.24 2.74 3.22
CA THR A 66 8.27 3.60 2.52
C THR A 66 8.60 3.71 1.03
N LEU A 67 9.89 3.70 0.68
CA LEU A 67 10.33 3.73 -0.71
C LEU A 67 9.95 2.44 -1.44
N LEU A 68 10.16 1.29 -0.80
CA LEU A 68 9.79 -0.02 -1.33
C LEU A 68 8.27 -0.15 -1.50
N ALA A 69 7.47 0.33 -0.55
CA ALA A 69 6.01 0.35 -0.68
C ALA A 69 5.53 1.20 -1.87
N LYS A 70 6.16 2.36 -2.11
CA LYS A 70 5.88 3.17 -3.31
C LYS A 70 6.33 2.48 -4.60
N ALA A 71 7.50 1.84 -4.58
CA ALA A 71 8.02 1.10 -5.71
C ALA A 71 7.09 -0.04 -6.13
N VAL A 72 6.47 -0.76 -5.18
CA VAL A 72 5.42 -1.76 -5.48
C VAL A 72 4.25 -1.12 -6.23
N ALA A 73 3.78 0.05 -5.80
CA ALA A 73 2.67 0.74 -6.46
C ALA A 73 3.04 1.25 -7.85
N GLY A 74 4.27 1.74 -8.04
CA GLY A 74 4.81 2.12 -9.35
C GLY A 74 4.94 0.93 -10.29
N GLU A 75 5.48 -0.20 -9.81
CA GLU A 75 5.55 -1.45 -10.55
C GLU A 75 4.18 -1.95 -10.99
N ALA A 76 3.19 -1.92 -10.08
CA ALA A 76 1.82 -2.34 -10.33
C ALA A 76 0.99 -1.32 -11.12
N ASN A 77 1.49 -0.10 -11.32
CA ASN A 77 0.78 1.03 -11.90
C ASN A 77 -0.59 1.29 -11.23
N CYS A 78 -0.64 1.20 -9.90
CA CYS A 78 -1.86 1.40 -9.11
C CYS A 78 -1.76 2.65 -8.20
N PRO A 79 -2.89 3.25 -7.79
CA PRO A 79 -2.87 4.38 -6.86
C PRO A 79 -2.23 3.99 -5.53
N PHE A 80 -1.47 4.91 -4.92
CA PHE A 80 -0.83 4.70 -3.62
C PHE A 80 -1.47 5.59 -2.55
N PHE A 81 -2.08 4.96 -1.55
CA PHE A 81 -2.67 5.63 -0.39
C PHE A 81 -1.66 5.61 0.76
N SER A 82 -1.27 6.78 1.24
CA SER A 82 -0.33 6.94 2.35
C SER A 82 -1.01 7.62 3.54
N ILE A 83 -0.93 6.99 4.70
CA ILE A 83 -1.43 7.52 5.97
C ILE A 83 -0.46 7.17 7.09
N SER A 84 -0.26 8.08 8.05
CA SER A 84 0.54 7.78 9.24
C SER A 84 -0.33 7.10 10.29
N GLY A 85 0.22 6.11 11.00
CA GLY A 85 -0.47 5.48 12.14
C GLY A 85 -0.89 6.51 13.20
N SER A 86 -0.07 7.54 13.41
CA SER A 86 -0.35 8.63 14.34
C SER A 86 -1.57 9.47 13.93
N ASP A 87 -1.95 9.50 12.65
CA ASP A 87 -3.12 10.24 12.17
C ASP A 87 -4.46 9.63 12.63
N PHE A 88 -4.40 8.42 13.20
CA PHE A 88 -5.55 7.72 13.78
C PHE A 88 -5.72 7.94 15.28
N ILE A 89 -4.71 8.51 15.97
CA ILE A 89 -4.76 8.78 17.40
C ILE A 89 -5.31 10.20 17.61
N GLU A 90 -6.52 10.31 18.15
CA GLU A 90 -7.13 11.60 18.51
C GLU A 90 -7.90 11.51 19.82
N VAL A 91 -8.09 12.67 20.46
CA VAL A 91 -8.80 12.86 21.75
C VAL A 91 -10.28 12.46 21.70
N PHE A 92 -10.89 12.34 20.52
CA PHE A 92 -12.30 12.00 20.36
C PHE A 92 -12.52 10.53 20.00
N VAL A 93 -13.26 9.82 20.86
CA VAL A 93 -13.60 8.40 20.70
C VAL A 93 -14.36 8.16 19.39
N GLY A 94 -13.98 7.11 18.64
CA GLY A 94 -14.69 6.68 17.44
C GLY A 94 -14.32 7.42 16.15
N VAL A 95 -13.62 8.55 16.22
CA VAL A 95 -13.17 9.29 15.03
C VAL A 95 -12.11 8.51 14.25
N GLY A 96 -11.14 7.89 14.93
CA GLY A 96 -10.12 7.05 14.29
C GLY A 96 -10.71 5.87 13.52
N ALA A 97 -11.64 5.13 14.14
CA ALA A 97 -12.34 4.01 13.50
C ALA A 97 -13.19 4.44 12.28
N SER A 98 -13.77 5.64 12.31
CA SER A 98 -14.48 6.21 11.15
C SER A 98 -13.53 6.49 9.99
N ARG A 99 -12.32 7.02 10.27
CA ARG A 99 -11.33 7.33 9.23
C ARG A 99 -10.77 6.07 8.56
N VAL A 100 -10.52 5.00 9.33
CA VAL A 100 -10.10 3.70 8.75
C VAL A 100 -11.16 3.20 7.77
N ARG A 101 -12.44 3.22 8.16
CA ARG A 101 -13.53 2.79 7.29
C ARG A 101 -13.65 3.64 6.02
N ASP A 102 -13.55 4.97 6.16
CA ASP A 102 -13.57 5.90 5.03
C ASP A 102 -12.40 5.66 4.06
N LEU A 103 -11.17 5.49 4.58
CA LEU A 103 -9.98 5.19 3.78
C LEU A 103 -10.19 3.92 2.93
N PHE A 104 -10.62 2.82 3.56
CA PHE A 104 -10.87 1.57 2.84
C PHE A 104 -12.07 1.66 1.89
N ALA A 105 -13.07 2.48 2.19
CA ALA A 105 -14.19 2.72 1.29
C ALA A 105 -13.76 3.47 0.03
N GLN A 106 -12.82 4.41 0.14
CA GLN A 106 -12.24 5.12 -1.00
C GLN A 106 -11.28 4.24 -1.81
N ALA A 107 -10.46 3.43 -1.14
CA ALA A 107 -9.57 2.49 -1.80
C ALA A 107 -10.32 1.45 -2.64
N ARG A 108 -11.49 0.96 -2.19
CA ARG A 108 -12.33 0.00 -2.94
C ARG A 108 -13.06 0.58 -4.15
N LYS A 109 -13.12 1.91 -4.28
CA LYS A 109 -13.79 2.58 -5.42
C LYS A 109 -12.87 2.72 -6.64
N ASN A 110 -11.56 2.55 -6.44
CA ASN A 110 -10.52 2.58 -7.47
C ASN A 110 -9.98 1.17 -7.68
#